data_AF-A0A955JDF9-F1
#
_entry.id   AF-A0A955JDF9-F1
#
_cell.length_a   1.000
_cell.length_b   1.000
_cell.length_c   1.000
_cell.angle_alpha   90.00
_cell.angle_beta   90.00
_cell.angle_gamma   90.00
#
_symmetry.space_group_name_H-M   'P 1'
#
loop_
_entity.id
_entity.type
_entity.pdbx_description
1 polymer ?
#
loop_
_entity_poly.entity_id
_entity_poly.type
_entity_poly.pdbx_seq_one_letter_code
_entity_poly.pdbx_strand_id
1 'polypeptide(L)'
;MYEAYFGFDRAPFNNTPDTSFYFPSERHNEALAQLLYTVTSRKGFAVLTGEIGAGKTTVCRGLLRELEEDAVTALVTNPRLNGIQLLYTVAREFGIEIKHVNRVALLDAINDFLIEQLAQDRNVVLVIDEAQNLPLSTLEEVRLISNLETETEKLIQILLLGQPELRRKLEHPSLLQLRQRIAMRYHLEALDENEMLRYIQHRMRTAGPHHAVRFSSRAVHLVYRYTRGVPRLVNLICDRALLTAFTEETHKITSEIILSAIREIEGPDWTFRKTAADEEDSHRRKSFLRLPFFASRTR
;
A
#
# COMPACT_ATOMS: atom_id res chain seq x y z
N MET A 1 1.71 -28.54 -5.97
CA MET A 1 1.55 -29.23 -7.26
C MET A 1 2.50 -28.66 -8.31
N TYR A 2 2.37 -27.38 -8.72
CA TYR A 2 3.33 -26.76 -9.64
C TYR A 2 4.68 -26.45 -8.98
N GLU A 3 4.71 -26.28 -7.65
CA GLU A 3 5.90 -25.93 -6.89
C GLU A 3 6.98 -27.00 -7.08
N ALA A 4 6.62 -28.27 -6.88
CA ALA A 4 7.52 -29.40 -7.07
C ALA A 4 8.01 -29.53 -8.51
N TYR A 5 7.15 -29.26 -9.50
CA TYR A 5 7.52 -29.30 -10.92
C TYR A 5 8.55 -28.24 -11.28
N PHE A 6 8.39 -27.02 -10.76
CA PHE A 6 9.31 -25.93 -11.01
C PHE A 6 10.49 -25.85 -10.03
N GLY A 7 10.50 -26.67 -8.99
CA GLY A 7 11.55 -26.74 -7.97
C GLY A 7 11.40 -25.74 -6.82
N PHE A 8 10.26 -25.04 -6.72
CA PHE A 8 10.01 -24.10 -5.62
C PHE A 8 9.80 -24.83 -4.29
N ASP A 9 10.35 -24.28 -3.21
CA ASP A 9 10.11 -24.74 -1.84
C ASP A 9 8.70 -24.37 -1.35
N ARG A 10 8.14 -23.28 -1.89
CA ARG A 10 6.81 -22.74 -1.56
C ARG A 10 6.27 -21.89 -2.70
N ALA A 11 4.96 -21.64 -2.72
CA ALA A 11 4.30 -20.87 -3.78
C ALA A 11 4.84 -19.41 -3.86
N PRO A 12 5.45 -18.98 -4.98
CA PRO A 12 6.03 -17.66 -5.13
C PRO A 12 4.99 -16.53 -5.14
N PHE A 13 3.76 -16.79 -5.58
CA PHE A 13 2.75 -15.76 -5.83
C PHE A 13 1.54 -15.82 -4.91
N ASN A 14 1.71 -16.38 -3.69
CA ASN A 14 0.65 -16.35 -2.69
C ASN A 14 0.29 -14.92 -2.26
N ASN A 15 -1.02 -14.65 -2.13
CA ASN A 15 -1.54 -13.35 -1.71
C ASN A 15 -1.61 -13.18 -0.18
N THR A 16 -1.30 -14.23 0.58
CA THR A 16 -1.16 -14.11 2.02
C THR A 16 0.03 -13.20 2.37
N PRO A 17 -0.11 -12.33 3.39
CA PRO A 17 0.98 -11.49 3.83
C PRO A 17 2.08 -12.33 4.51
N ASP A 18 3.07 -12.74 3.73
CA ASP A 18 4.33 -13.34 4.21
C ASP A 18 5.45 -12.31 4.05
N THR A 19 6.05 -11.91 5.17
CA THR A 19 7.08 -10.87 5.17
C THR A 19 8.42 -11.31 4.58
N SER A 20 8.64 -12.61 4.41
CA SER A 20 9.83 -13.10 3.68
C SER A 20 9.80 -12.72 2.20
N PHE A 21 8.62 -12.46 1.64
CA PHE A 21 8.41 -11.97 0.27
C PHE A 21 8.36 -10.44 0.17
N TYR A 22 8.81 -9.73 1.20
CA TYR A 22 8.89 -8.27 1.16
C TYR A 22 9.85 -7.82 0.06
N PHE A 23 9.29 -7.16 -0.96
CA PHE A 23 10.07 -6.51 -1.99
C PHE A 23 10.27 -5.03 -1.61
N PRO A 24 11.51 -4.60 -1.34
CA PRO A 24 11.82 -3.22 -0.97
C PRO A 24 11.84 -2.35 -2.23
N SER A 25 10.65 -2.06 -2.78
CA SER A 25 10.55 -1.11 -3.88
C SER A 25 10.97 0.29 -3.40
N GLU A 26 11.53 1.10 -4.31
CA GLU A 26 12.01 2.45 -3.96
C GLU A 26 10.90 3.28 -3.33
N ARG A 27 9.68 3.16 -3.86
CA ARG A 27 8.45 3.80 -3.36
C ARG A 27 8.04 3.32 -1.97
N HIS A 28 8.19 2.02 -1.68
CA HIS A 28 7.90 1.48 -0.35
C HIS A 28 8.90 1.98 0.70
N ASN A 29 10.19 2.01 0.34
CA ASN A 29 11.25 2.51 1.22
C ASN A 29 11.10 4.00 1.49
N GLU A 30 10.78 4.79 0.46
CA GLU A 30 10.52 6.22 0.61
C GLU A 30 9.31 6.48 1.53
N ALA A 31 8.20 5.77 1.30
CA ALA A 31 7.01 5.85 2.16
C ALA A 31 7.34 5.51 3.62
N LEU A 32 8.09 4.42 3.84
CA LEU A 32 8.51 3.98 5.16
C LEU A 32 9.41 5.02 5.84
N ALA A 33 10.42 5.55 5.14
CA ALA A 33 11.34 6.55 5.68
C ALA A 33 10.61 7.85 6.07
N GLN A 34 9.69 8.33 5.23
CA GLN A 34 8.89 9.52 5.56
C GLN A 34 7.96 9.29 6.75
N LEU A 35 7.37 8.10 6.87
CA LEU A 35 6.56 7.73 8.03
C LEU A 35 7.38 7.63 9.31
N LEU A 36 8.54 6.99 9.26
CA LEU A 36 9.48 6.91 10.38
C LEU A 36 9.89 8.28 10.86
N TYR A 37 10.30 9.17 9.95
CA TYR A 37 10.63 10.55 10.29
C TYR A 37 9.45 11.30 10.93
N THR A 38 8.24 11.11 10.38
CA THR A 38 7.03 11.77 10.89
C THR A 38 6.71 11.34 12.33
N VAL A 39 6.80 10.04 12.61
CA VAL A 39 6.53 9.46 13.94
C VAL A 39 7.62 9.85 14.94
N THR A 40 8.89 9.60 14.60
CA THR A 40 10.04 9.88 15.48
C THR A 40 10.20 11.36 15.80
N SER A 41 9.85 12.24 14.85
CA SER A 41 9.88 13.69 15.06
C SER A 41 8.57 14.26 15.64
N ARG A 42 7.68 13.40 16.16
CA ARG A 42 6.40 13.73 16.79
C ARG A 42 5.54 14.75 16.01
N LYS A 43 5.47 14.63 14.67
CA LYS A 43 4.77 15.63 13.81
C LYS A 43 3.24 15.52 13.82
N GLY A 44 2.67 14.52 14.50
CA GLY A 44 1.24 14.30 14.65
C GLY A 44 0.66 13.41 13.55
N PHE A 45 0.08 13.99 12.50
CA PHE A 45 -0.64 13.23 11.47
C PHE A 45 0.17 12.86 10.24
N ALA A 46 0.01 11.62 9.81
CA ALA A 46 0.42 11.14 8.50
C ALA A 46 -0.76 10.48 7.77
N VAL A 47 -0.76 10.62 6.45
CA VAL A 47 -1.73 9.96 5.56
C VAL A 47 -0.98 9.20 4.48
N LEU A 48 -1.19 7.88 4.44
CA LEU A 48 -0.70 7.02 3.36
C LEU A 48 -1.88 6.50 2.56
N THR A 49 -1.97 6.93 1.31
CA THR A 49 -2.97 6.43 0.35
C THR A 49 -2.32 5.54 -0.69
N GLY A 50 -3.11 4.78 -1.44
CA GLY A 50 -2.61 3.94 -2.53
C GLY A 50 -3.69 2.99 -3.01
N GLU A 51 -3.51 2.42 -4.20
CA GLU A 51 -4.46 1.49 -4.79
C GLU A 51 -4.66 0.22 -3.93
N ILE A 52 -5.76 -0.50 -4.16
CA ILE A 52 -6.00 -1.79 -3.50
C ILE A 52 -4.86 -2.75 -3.88
N GLY A 53 -4.17 -3.29 -2.88
CA GLY A 53 -3.06 -4.21 -3.11
C GLY A 53 -1.73 -3.54 -3.48
N ALA A 54 -1.61 -2.20 -3.38
CA ALA A 54 -0.36 -1.46 -3.62
C ALA A 54 0.73 -1.68 -2.56
N GLY A 55 0.41 -2.32 -1.43
CA GLY A 55 1.38 -2.61 -0.37
C GLY A 55 1.33 -1.68 0.85
N LYS A 56 0.25 -0.89 1.03
CA LYS A 56 0.07 0.01 2.19
C LYS A 56 0.24 -0.71 3.54
N THR A 57 -0.43 -1.85 3.73
CA THR A 57 -0.30 -2.67 4.95
C THR A 57 1.13 -3.21 5.12
N THR A 58 1.84 -3.46 4.02
CA THR A 58 3.25 -3.88 4.06
C THR A 58 4.15 -2.76 4.58
N VAL A 59 3.99 -1.53 4.08
CA VAL A 59 4.69 -0.34 4.59
C VAL A 59 4.40 -0.13 6.08
N CYS A 60 3.12 -0.23 6.47
CA CYS A 60 2.71 -0.10 7.86
C CYS A 60 3.35 -1.15 8.76
N ARG A 61 3.41 -2.43 8.34
CA ARG A 61 4.08 -3.47 9.13
C ARG A 61 5.58 -3.24 9.23
N GLY A 62 6.21 -2.71 8.17
CA GLY A 62 7.61 -2.27 8.22
C GLY A 62 7.80 -1.19 9.30
N LEU A 63 6.95 -0.16 9.29
CA LEU A 63 6.96 0.91 10.28
C LEU A 63 6.82 0.39 11.71
N LEU A 64 5.84 -0.49 11.97
CA LEU A 64 5.59 -1.01 13.31
C LEU A 64 6.75 -1.86 13.84
N ARG A 65 7.48 -2.58 12.97
CA ARG A 65 8.68 -3.34 13.34
C ARG A 65 9.84 -2.45 13.73
N GLU A 66 10.08 -1.40 12.94
CA GLU A 66 11.14 -0.42 13.23
C GLU A 66 10.87 0.37 14.51
N LEU A 67 9.61 0.44 14.95
CA LEU A 67 9.19 1.17 16.16
C LEU A 67 8.98 0.27 17.39
N GLU A 68 9.15 -1.05 17.28
CA GLU A 68 8.69 -2.03 18.27
C GLU A 68 9.26 -1.79 19.69
N GLU A 69 10.48 -1.28 19.80
CA GLU A 69 11.12 -1.00 21.10
C GLU A 69 10.84 0.43 21.62
N ASP A 70 10.52 1.37 20.73
CA ASP A 70 10.47 2.81 21.02
C ASP A 70 9.04 3.40 21.05
N ALA A 71 8.03 2.61 20.66
CA ALA A 71 6.66 3.07 20.56
C ALA A 71 5.62 2.07 21.04
N VAL A 72 4.53 2.60 21.60
CA VAL A 72 3.30 1.85 21.84
C VAL A 72 2.35 2.07 20.67
N THR A 73 1.91 0.98 20.04
CA THR A 73 1.17 1.04 18.79
C THR A 73 -0.22 0.42 18.92
N ALA A 74 -1.23 1.07 18.34
CA ALA A 74 -2.59 0.54 18.18
C ALA A 74 -2.96 0.48 16.70
N LEU A 75 -3.68 -0.58 16.29
CA LEU A 75 -4.12 -0.76 14.90
C LEU A 75 -5.64 -0.98 14.82
N VAL A 76 -6.33 -0.11 14.09
CA VAL A 76 -7.77 -0.21 13.81
C VAL A 76 -7.98 -0.60 12.34
N THR A 77 -8.45 -1.82 12.06
CA THR A 77 -8.57 -2.36 10.69
C THR A 77 -9.98 -2.34 10.08
N ASN A 78 -11.03 -2.12 10.89
CA ASN A 78 -12.42 -2.11 10.41
C ASN A 78 -13.19 -0.87 10.93
N PRO A 79 -13.01 0.30 10.31
CA PRO A 79 -13.43 1.54 10.93
C PRO A 79 -14.87 1.96 10.55
N ARG A 80 -15.81 1.03 10.36
CA ARG A 80 -17.26 1.38 10.28
C ARG A 80 -17.83 1.67 11.67
N LEU A 81 -17.13 2.54 12.40
CA LEU A 81 -17.37 2.87 13.79
C LEU A 81 -17.93 4.30 13.86
N ASN A 82 -18.84 4.53 14.80
CA ASN A 82 -19.14 5.89 15.24
C ASN A 82 -18.04 6.41 16.18
N GLY A 83 -18.13 7.69 16.58
CA GLY A 83 -17.14 8.33 17.45
C GLY A 83 -16.82 7.58 18.75
N ILE A 84 -17.85 7.18 19.49
CA ILE A 84 -17.68 6.46 20.77
C ILE A 84 -17.08 5.08 20.55
N GLN A 85 -17.52 4.38 19.50
CA GLN A 85 -16.98 3.07 19.13
C GLN A 85 -15.50 3.16 18.71
N LEU A 86 -15.11 4.23 18.01
CA LEU A 86 -13.71 4.48 17.68
C LEU A 86 -12.90 4.69 18.97
N LEU A 87 -13.32 5.58 19.87
CA LEU A 87 -12.62 5.84 21.13
C LEU A 87 -12.47 4.58 21.99
N TYR A 88 -13.55 3.79 22.10
CA TYR A 88 -13.53 2.52 22.81
C TYR A 88 -12.55 1.52 22.17
N THR A 89 -12.53 1.44 20.85
CA THR A 89 -11.59 0.57 20.12
C THR A 89 -10.16 1.02 20.34
N VAL A 90 -9.87 2.33 20.22
CA VAL A 90 -8.54 2.90 20.45
C VAL A 90 -8.05 2.59 21.87
N ALA A 91 -8.88 2.83 22.89
CA ALA A 91 -8.53 2.53 24.27
C ALA A 91 -8.22 1.03 24.48
N ARG A 92 -9.05 0.15 23.89
CA ARG A 92 -8.84 -1.30 23.94
C ARG A 92 -7.54 -1.74 23.25
N GLU A 93 -7.24 -1.22 22.07
CA GLU A 93 -6.02 -1.57 21.32
C GLU A 93 -4.75 -1.08 22.02
N PHE A 94 -4.82 0.02 22.77
CA PHE A 94 -3.72 0.45 23.65
C PHE A 94 -3.63 -0.32 24.98
N GLY A 95 -4.57 -1.22 25.27
CA GLY A 95 -4.60 -1.98 26.51
C GLY A 95 -5.08 -1.18 27.73
N ILE A 96 -5.80 -0.07 27.52
CA ILE A 96 -6.32 0.78 28.58
C ILE A 96 -7.54 0.11 29.23
N GLU A 97 -7.59 0.08 30.56
CA GLU A 97 -8.74 -0.44 31.31
C GLU A 97 -9.93 0.52 31.23
N ILE A 98 -11.06 0.05 30.70
CA ILE A 98 -12.26 0.88 30.46
C ILE A 98 -13.31 0.60 31.54
N LYS A 99 -13.48 1.55 32.47
CA LYS A 99 -14.47 1.47 33.56
C LYS A 99 -15.88 1.88 33.13
N HIS A 100 -15.97 2.88 32.24
CA HIS A 100 -17.24 3.41 31.75
C HIS A 100 -17.18 3.71 30.25
N VAL A 101 -18.17 3.23 29.52
CA VAL A 101 -18.27 3.46 28.06
C VAL A 101 -19.06 4.73 27.80
N ASN A 102 -18.44 5.88 28.07
CA ASN A 102 -18.95 7.18 27.65
C ASN A 102 -17.82 8.01 27.04
N ARG A 103 -18.17 8.98 26.18
CA ARG A 103 -17.21 9.75 25.39
C ARG A 103 -16.16 10.46 26.24
N VAL A 104 -16.57 11.06 27.36
CA VAL A 104 -15.68 11.84 28.24
C VAL A 104 -14.71 10.91 28.95
N ALA A 105 -15.21 9.87 29.62
CA ALA A 105 -14.38 8.90 30.33
C ALA A 105 -13.37 8.18 29.42
N LEU A 106 -13.74 7.90 28.16
CA LEU A 106 -12.82 7.31 27.19
C LEU A 106 -11.72 8.29 26.77
N LEU A 107 -12.05 9.57 26.54
CA LEU A 107 -11.06 10.59 26.20
C LEU A 107 -10.11 10.87 27.35
N ASP A 108 -10.63 10.95 28.58
CA ASP A 108 -9.81 11.16 29.78
C ASP A 108 -8.84 9.99 29.98
N ALA A 109 -9.33 8.75 29.88
CA ALA A 109 -8.48 7.56 30.00
C ALA A 109 -7.41 7.48 28.89
N ILE A 110 -7.74 7.86 27.65
CA ILE A 110 -6.75 7.95 26.57
C ILE A 110 -5.73 9.04 26.88
N ASN A 111 -6.16 10.22 27.32
CA ASN A 111 -5.26 11.33 27.63
C ASN A 111 -4.28 10.98 28.75
N ASP A 112 -4.77 10.39 29.84
CA ASP A 112 -3.93 9.97 30.97
C ASP A 112 -2.88 8.96 30.51
N PHE A 113 -3.29 7.94 29.75
CA PHE A 113 -2.37 6.98 29.15
C PHE A 113 -1.30 7.63 28.26
N LEU A 114 -1.70 8.59 27.42
CA LEU A 114 -0.78 9.29 26.52
C LEU A 114 0.26 10.12 27.30
N ILE A 115 -0.14 10.77 28.39
CA ILE A 115 0.76 11.51 29.28
C ILE A 115 1.75 10.54 29.97
N GLU A 116 1.27 9.38 30.43
CA GLU A 116 2.13 8.34 31.02
C GLU A 116 3.19 7.83 30.04
N GLN A 117 2.82 7.59 28.77
CA GLN A 117 3.78 7.16 27.76
C GLN A 117 4.80 8.26 27.43
N LEU A 118 4.36 9.52 27.35
CA LEU A 118 5.28 10.65 27.15
C LEU A 118 6.30 10.76 28.28
N ALA A 119 5.87 10.56 29.54
CA ALA A 119 6.78 10.57 30.70
C ALA A 119 7.84 9.46 30.66
N GLN A 120 7.59 8.39 29.89
CA GLN A 120 8.53 7.30 29.62
C GLN A 120 9.33 7.51 28.32
N ASP A 121 9.20 8.68 27.68
CA ASP A 121 9.76 9.03 26.37
C ASP A 121 9.35 8.08 25.23
N ARG A 122 8.20 7.41 25.38
CA ARG A 122 7.66 6.48 24.37
C ARG A 122 6.74 7.20 23.41
N ASN A 123 6.93 6.95 22.13
CA ASN A 123 5.99 7.43 21.12
C ASN A 123 4.69 6.62 21.16
N VAL A 124 3.55 7.28 21.00
CA VAL A 124 2.26 6.59 20.84
C VAL A 124 1.79 6.70 19.41
N VAL A 125 1.56 5.56 18.75
CA VAL A 125 1.17 5.50 17.33
C VAL A 125 -0.19 4.83 17.18
N LEU A 126 -1.15 5.57 16.61
CA LEU A 126 -2.45 5.04 16.23
C LEU A 126 -2.51 4.89 14.70
N VAL A 127 -2.61 3.65 14.23
CA VAL A 127 -2.84 3.33 12.83
C VAL A 127 -4.32 3.05 12.62
N ILE A 128 -4.93 3.76 11.66
CA ILE A 128 -6.29 3.49 11.20
C ILE A 128 -6.22 3.03 9.75
N ASP A 129 -6.43 1.75 9.51
CA ASP A 129 -6.48 1.16 8.16
C ASP A 129 -7.88 1.28 7.56
N GLU A 130 -7.95 1.32 6.23
CA GLU A 130 -9.18 1.52 5.45
C GLU A 130 -9.96 2.79 5.89
N ALA A 131 -9.25 3.86 6.24
CA ALA A 131 -9.82 5.08 6.81
C ALA A 131 -10.80 5.81 5.89
N GLN A 132 -10.84 5.52 4.58
CA GLN A 132 -11.89 6.02 3.69
C GLN A 132 -13.29 5.56 4.11
N ASN A 133 -13.40 4.47 4.88
CA ASN A 133 -14.65 3.94 5.40
C ASN A 133 -15.16 4.67 6.66
N LEU A 134 -14.33 5.48 7.33
CA LEU A 134 -14.74 6.26 8.52
C LEU A 134 -15.77 7.32 8.17
N PRO A 135 -16.92 7.43 8.83
CA PRO A 135 -17.83 8.58 8.64
C PRO A 135 -17.11 9.93 8.87
N LEU A 136 -17.54 11.00 8.20
CA LEU A 136 -16.95 12.33 8.38
C LEU A 136 -16.98 12.78 9.85
N SER A 137 -18.08 12.51 10.54
CA SER A 137 -18.22 12.78 11.98
C SER A 137 -17.21 12.03 12.84
N THR A 138 -16.76 10.86 12.39
CA THR A 138 -15.77 10.05 13.13
C THR A 138 -14.34 10.52 12.83
N LEU A 139 -14.07 11.03 11.62
CA LEU A 139 -12.80 11.72 11.34
C LEU A 139 -12.63 13.00 12.18
N GLU A 140 -13.72 13.68 12.54
CA GLU A 140 -13.68 14.77 13.51
C GLU A 140 -13.29 14.29 14.92
N GLU A 141 -13.70 13.09 15.33
CA GLU A 141 -13.23 12.51 16.61
C GLU A 141 -11.74 12.17 16.55
N VAL A 142 -11.24 11.66 15.41
CA VAL A 142 -9.79 11.48 15.19
C VAL A 142 -9.05 12.81 15.33
N ARG A 143 -9.60 13.91 14.78
CA ARG A 143 -9.03 15.25 14.95
C ARG A 143 -8.99 15.65 16.43
N LEU A 144 -10.01 15.34 17.21
CA LEU A 144 -10.06 15.68 18.63
C LEU A 144 -9.01 14.90 19.44
N ILE A 145 -8.81 13.60 19.16
CA ILE A 145 -7.73 12.80 19.77
C ILE A 145 -6.36 13.42 19.48
N SER A 146 -6.14 13.95 18.27
CA SER A 146 -4.87 14.61 17.91
C SER A 146 -4.59 15.94 18.60
N ASN A 147 -5.60 16.54 19.24
CA ASN A 147 -5.45 17.76 20.02
C ASN A 147 -4.95 17.44 21.44
N LEU A 148 -4.81 16.16 21.79
CA LEU A 148 -4.12 15.77 23.01
C LEU A 148 -2.63 16.05 22.79
N GLU A 149 -2.19 17.19 23.30
CA GLU A 149 -0.84 17.72 23.18
C GLU A 149 -0.47 18.46 24.48
N THR A 150 0.82 18.48 24.82
CA THR A 150 1.34 19.41 25.83
C THR A 150 1.60 20.76 25.18
N GLU A 151 2.04 21.76 25.95
CA GLU A 151 2.43 23.06 25.39
C GLU A 151 3.55 22.95 24.35
N THR A 152 4.35 21.88 24.40
CA THR A 152 5.56 21.72 23.58
C THR A 152 5.50 20.53 22.63
N GLU A 153 4.66 19.51 22.88
CA GLU A 153 4.75 18.23 22.17
C GLU A 153 3.41 17.55 21.86
N LYS A 154 3.33 16.90 20.70
CA LYS A 154 2.21 16.03 20.33
C LYS A 154 2.28 14.72 21.11
N LEU A 155 1.20 14.36 21.79
CA LEU A 155 1.16 13.13 22.58
C LEU A 155 0.91 11.87 21.74
N ILE A 156 0.31 12.01 20.55
CA ILE A 156 -0.07 10.89 19.70
C ILE A 156 0.25 11.14 18.23
N GLN A 157 0.75 10.11 17.56
CA GLN A 157 1.03 10.07 16.13
C GLN A 157 -0.05 9.26 15.44
N ILE A 158 -0.83 9.88 14.55
CA ILE A 158 -1.97 9.21 13.90
C ILE A 158 -1.66 8.98 12.43
N LEU A 159 -1.67 7.71 12.02
CA LEU A 159 -1.46 7.28 10.64
C LEU A 159 -2.79 6.81 10.03
N LEU A 160 -3.31 7.57 9.06
CA LEU A 160 -4.48 7.16 8.29
C LEU A 160 -4.02 6.44 7.02
N LEU A 161 -4.31 5.14 6.93
CA LEU A 161 -4.11 4.36 5.72
C LEU A 161 -5.43 4.25 4.96
N GLY A 162 -5.38 4.37 3.64
CA GLY A 162 -6.59 4.21 2.86
C GLY A 162 -6.39 4.16 1.36
N GLN A 163 -7.51 4.05 0.68
CA GLN A 163 -7.59 4.09 -0.78
C GLN A 163 -7.62 5.55 -1.30
N PRO A 164 -7.49 5.82 -2.61
CA PRO A 164 -7.51 7.19 -3.15
C PRO A 164 -8.74 8.03 -2.72
N GLU A 165 -9.86 7.38 -2.42
CA GLU A 165 -11.08 7.97 -1.87
C GLU A 165 -10.83 8.72 -0.57
N LEU A 166 -9.90 8.25 0.28
CA LEU A 166 -9.52 8.94 1.52
C LEU A 166 -9.00 10.35 1.22
N ARG A 167 -8.18 10.50 0.16
CA ARG A 167 -7.65 11.80 -0.24
C ARG A 167 -8.79 12.75 -0.58
N ARG A 168 -9.74 12.30 -1.41
CA ARG A 168 -10.94 13.09 -1.78
C ARG A 168 -11.79 13.42 -0.55
N LYS A 169 -11.94 12.46 0.36
CA LYS A 169 -12.71 12.63 1.59
C LYS A 169 -12.12 13.71 2.49
N LEU A 170 -10.79 13.75 2.63
CA LEU A 170 -10.09 14.74 3.44
C LEU A 170 -10.16 16.17 2.85
N GLU A 171 -10.55 16.32 1.59
CA GLU A 171 -10.82 17.64 0.97
C GLU A 171 -12.20 18.19 1.35
N HIS A 172 -13.05 17.41 2.03
CA HIS A 172 -14.37 17.86 2.43
C HIS A 172 -14.29 19.11 3.35
N PRO A 173 -15.10 20.16 3.13
CA PRO A 173 -14.98 21.42 3.88
C PRO A 173 -15.07 21.25 5.41
N SER A 174 -15.87 20.29 5.90
CA SER A 174 -15.99 20.03 7.34
C SER A 174 -14.68 19.54 7.97
N LEU A 175 -13.78 18.94 7.18
CA LEU A 175 -12.50 18.38 7.66
C LEU A 175 -11.33 19.36 7.50
N LEU A 176 -11.58 20.63 7.20
CA LEU A 176 -10.52 21.62 6.94
C LEU A 176 -9.48 21.66 8.06
N GLN A 177 -9.92 21.60 9.32
CA GLN A 177 -9.04 21.63 10.49
C GLN A 177 -8.17 20.37 10.58
N LEU A 178 -8.74 19.18 10.32
CA LEU A 178 -7.98 17.94 10.24
C LEU A 178 -6.97 18.00 9.09
N ARG A 179 -7.41 18.50 7.92
CA ARG A 179 -6.60 18.59 6.70
C ARG A 179 -5.32 19.40 6.91
N GLN A 180 -5.40 20.50 7.68
CA GLN A 180 -4.28 21.37 8.02
C GLN A 180 -3.30 20.76 9.02
N ARG A 181 -3.74 19.78 9.83
CA ARG A 181 -2.87 19.08 10.80
C ARG A 181 -2.06 17.94 10.17
N ILE A 182 -2.36 17.55 8.94
CA ILE A 182 -1.64 16.47 8.25
C ILE A 182 -0.25 16.97 7.85
N ALA A 183 0.76 16.51 8.58
CA ALA A 183 2.15 16.86 8.35
C ALA A 183 2.76 16.11 7.16
N MET A 184 2.31 14.88 6.92
CA MET A 184 2.82 14.02 5.85
C MET A 184 1.68 13.45 5.02
N ARG A 185 1.84 13.53 3.70
CA ARG A 185 0.93 12.91 2.72
C ARG A 185 1.78 12.15 1.71
N TYR A 186 1.55 10.85 1.61
CA TYR A 186 2.17 10.03 0.59
C TYR A 186 1.11 9.20 -0.14
N HIS A 187 1.27 9.11 -1.45
CA HIS A 187 0.46 8.25 -2.29
C HIS A 187 1.36 7.13 -2.80
N LEU A 188 1.18 5.94 -2.26
CA LEU A 188 1.87 4.73 -2.68
C LEU A 188 1.30 4.29 -4.03
N GLU A 189 1.99 4.73 -5.08
CA GLU A 189 1.73 4.30 -6.43
C GLU A 189 2.06 2.80 -6.62
N ALA A 190 1.43 2.18 -7.61
CA ALA A 190 1.76 0.83 -8.05
C ALA A 190 3.21 0.74 -8.57
N LEU A 191 3.73 -0.48 -8.74
CA LEU A 191 5.09 -0.67 -9.28
C LEU A 191 5.15 -0.22 -10.74
N ASP A 192 6.24 0.41 -11.17
CA ASP A 192 6.46 0.59 -12.61
C ASP A 192 6.80 -0.75 -13.31
N GLU A 193 6.90 -0.76 -14.64
CA GLU A 193 7.15 -1.99 -15.41
C GLU A 193 8.49 -2.68 -15.02
N ASN A 194 9.53 -1.89 -14.76
CA ASN A 194 10.84 -2.40 -14.36
C ASN A 194 10.83 -2.89 -12.91
N GLU A 195 10.20 -2.14 -12.00
CA GLU A 195 9.95 -2.55 -10.61
C GLU A 195 9.14 -3.85 -10.55
N MET A 196 8.09 -3.97 -11.38
CA MET A 196 7.26 -5.17 -11.46
C MET A 196 8.06 -6.38 -11.94
N LEU A 197 8.94 -6.21 -12.94
CA LEU A 197 9.86 -7.28 -13.36
C LEU A 197 10.78 -7.71 -12.21
N ARG A 198 11.40 -6.75 -11.51
CA ARG A 198 12.25 -7.01 -10.34
C ARG A 198 11.47 -7.69 -9.22
N TYR A 199 10.22 -7.30 -9.01
CA TYR A 199 9.29 -7.89 -8.06
C TYR A 199 9.00 -9.36 -8.38
N ILE A 200 8.61 -9.68 -9.62
CA ILE A 200 8.38 -11.05 -10.08
C ILE A 200 9.62 -11.91 -9.85
N GLN A 201 10.80 -11.42 -10.27
CA GLN A 201 12.06 -12.12 -10.08
C GLN A 201 12.45 -12.28 -8.61
N HIS A 202 12.16 -11.29 -7.77
CA HIS A 202 12.40 -11.37 -6.33
C HIS A 202 11.52 -12.47 -5.71
N ARG A 203 10.21 -12.45 -5.98
CA ARG A 203 9.25 -13.44 -5.48
C ARG A 203 9.65 -14.86 -5.87
N MET A 204 10.05 -15.08 -7.13
CA MET A 204 10.52 -16.39 -7.60
C MET A 204 11.82 -16.83 -6.92
N ARG A 205 12.76 -15.93 -6.67
CA ARG A 205 14.01 -16.25 -5.95
C ARG A 205 13.76 -16.59 -4.48
N THR A 206 12.88 -15.84 -3.81
CA THR A 206 12.51 -16.05 -2.40
C THR A 206 11.78 -17.38 -2.19
N ALA A 207 11.02 -17.83 -3.19
CA ALA A 207 10.31 -19.10 -3.18
C ALA A 207 11.22 -20.34 -3.29
N GLY A 208 12.52 -20.15 -3.54
CA GLY A 208 13.51 -21.23 -3.63
C GLY A 208 14.18 -21.32 -5.01
N PRO A 209 15.01 -22.34 -5.21
CA PRO A 209 15.54 -22.68 -6.53
C PRO A 209 14.38 -22.80 -7.53
N HIS A 210 14.57 -22.35 -8.76
CA HIS A 210 13.59 -22.57 -9.81
C HIS A 210 14.31 -23.09 -11.03
N HIS A 211 13.84 -24.23 -11.56
CA HIS A 211 14.39 -24.86 -12.74
C HIS A 211 14.03 -24.05 -13.98
N ALA A 212 14.73 -22.93 -14.18
CA ALA A 212 14.70 -22.10 -15.38
C ALA A 212 13.33 -21.57 -15.82
N VAL A 213 12.37 -21.38 -14.90
CA VAL A 213 11.13 -20.67 -15.23
C VAL A 213 11.46 -19.27 -15.74
N ARG A 214 11.02 -18.96 -16.96
CA ARG A 214 11.36 -17.70 -17.63
C ARG A 214 10.13 -17.02 -18.18
N PHE A 215 9.87 -15.80 -17.73
CA PHE A 215 8.89 -14.92 -18.35
C PHE A 215 9.50 -14.27 -19.59
N SER A 216 8.83 -14.41 -20.73
CA SER A 216 9.20 -13.68 -21.94
C SER A 216 8.95 -12.18 -21.76
N SER A 217 9.71 -11.31 -22.45
CA SER A 217 9.50 -9.85 -22.37
C SER A 217 8.07 -9.45 -22.75
N ARG A 218 7.44 -10.15 -23.71
CA ARG A 218 6.03 -9.92 -24.08
C ARG A 218 5.06 -10.32 -22.96
N ALA A 219 5.34 -11.41 -22.25
CA ALA A 219 4.54 -11.83 -21.09
C ALA A 219 4.60 -10.76 -19.99
N VAL A 220 5.81 -10.31 -19.61
CA VAL A 220 6.00 -9.26 -18.60
C VAL A 220 5.27 -7.98 -19.01
N HIS A 221 5.43 -7.53 -20.25
CA HIS A 221 4.75 -6.34 -20.74
C HIS A 221 3.22 -6.46 -20.67
N LEU A 222 2.68 -7.64 -21.00
CA LEU A 222 1.24 -7.90 -20.91
C LEU A 222 0.74 -7.94 -19.46
N VAL A 223 1.51 -8.55 -18.54
CA VAL A 223 1.21 -8.50 -17.10
C VAL A 223 1.18 -7.04 -16.63
N TYR A 224 2.15 -6.22 -17.00
CA TYR A 224 2.15 -4.81 -16.62
C TYR A 224 0.95 -4.05 -17.18
N ARG A 225 0.63 -4.24 -18.46
CA ARG A 225 -0.52 -3.55 -19.08
C ARG A 225 -1.85 -3.91 -18.44
N TYR A 226 -2.04 -5.17 -18.05
CA TYR A 226 -3.26 -5.62 -17.38
C TYR A 226 -3.31 -5.16 -15.91
N THR A 227 -2.23 -5.39 -15.15
CA THR A 227 -2.20 -5.14 -13.71
C THR A 227 -1.93 -3.68 -13.34
N ARG A 228 -1.42 -2.88 -14.29
CA ARG A 228 -0.83 -1.56 -14.06
C ARG A 228 0.19 -1.56 -12.91
N GLY A 229 0.88 -2.69 -12.71
CA GLY A 229 1.91 -2.88 -11.69
C GLY A 229 1.39 -3.09 -10.26
N VAL A 230 0.08 -3.28 -10.06
CA VAL A 230 -0.50 -3.53 -8.74
C VAL A 230 -0.06 -4.90 -8.22
N PRO A 231 0.74 -5.00 -7.13
CA PRO A 231 1.33 -6.25 -6.67
C PRO A 231 0.34 -7.41 -6.46
N ARG A 232 -0.84 -7.13 -5.91
CA ARG A 232 -1.88 -8.16 -5.70
C ARG A 232 -2.39 -8.77 -7.00
N LEU A 233 -2.56 -7.96 -8.05
CA LEU A 233 -2.97 -8.44 -9.37
C LEU A 233 -1.82 -9.17 -10.06
N VAL A 234 -0.60 -8.67 -9.92
CA VAL A 234 0.62 -9.33 -10.43
C VAL A 234 0.74 -10.74 -9.84
N ASN A 235 0.56 -10.89 -8.53
CA ASN A 235 0.57 -12.18 -7.86
C ASN A 235 -0.51 -13.11 -8.42
N LEU A 236 -1.76 -12.64 -8.50
CA LEU A 236 -2.87 -13.44 -8.99
C LEU A 236 -2.61 -13.97 -10.40
N ILE A 237 -2.14 -13.11 -11.30
CA ILE A 237 -1.86 -13.47 -12.69
C ILE A 237 -0.66 -14.40 -12.81
N CYS A 238 0.42 -14.13 -12.07
CA CYS A 238 1.62 -14.96 -12.13
C CYS A 238 1.37 -16.35 -11.52
N ASP A 239 0.59 -16.45 -10.43
CA ASP A 239 0.19 -17.73 -9.84
C ASP A 239 -0.60 -18.58 -10.85
N ARG A 240 -1.60 -17.98 -11.51
CA ARG A 240 -2.38 -18.65 -12.55
C ARG A 240 -1.55 -19.03 -13.76
N ALA A 241 -0.64 -18.15 -14.20
CA ALA A 241 0.26 -18.44 -15.30
C ALA A 241 1.20 -19.62 -15.01
N LEU A 242 1.70 -19.75 -13.77
CA LEU A 242 2.51 -20.90 -13.36
C LEU A 242 1.68 -22.19 -13.36
N LEU A 243 0.42 -22.15 -12.90
CA LEU A 243 -0.50 -23.28 -12.97
C LEU A 243 -0.74 -23.73 -14.42
N THR A 244 -1.04 -22.79 -15.33
CA THR A 244 -1.24 -23.10 -16.75
C THR A 244 0.03 -23.66 -17.38
N ALA A 245 1.20 -23.06 -17.11
CA ALA A 245 2.46 -23.55 -17.63
C ALA A 245 2.81 -24.96 -17.13
N PHE A 246 2.46 -25.28 -15.88
CA PHE A 246 2.56 -26.63 -15.34
C PHE A 246 1.66 -27.61 -16.09
N THR A 247 0.40 -27.25 -16.38
CA THR A 247 -0.50 -28.11 -17.16
C THR A 247 -0.06 -28.30 -18.61
N GLU A 248 0.65 -27.33 -19.18
CA GLU A 248 1.24 -27.38 -20.53
C GLU A 248 2.68 -27.95 -20.54
N GLU A 249 3.20 -28.40 -19.39
CA GLU A 249 4.54 -28.95 -19.22
C GLU A 249 5.67 -28.05 -19.77
N THR A 250 5.52 -26.73 -19.62
CA THR A 250 6.49 -25.73 -20.12
C THR A 250 7.12 -24.90 -19.00
N HIS A 251 8.39 -24.54 -19.18
CA HIS A 251 9.12 -23.64 -18.28
C HIS A 251 9.14 -22.18 -18.78
N LYS A 252 8.57 -21.90 -19.96
CA LYS A 252 8.58 -20.57 -20.55
C LYS A 252 7.19 -19.95 -20.47
N ILE A 253 7.04 -18.90 -19.67
CA ILE A 253 5.79 -18.13 -19.57
C ILE A 253 5.72 -17.13 -20.72
N THR A 254 4.84 -17.41 -21.68
CA THR A 254 4.61 -16.59 -22.88
C THR A 254 3.40 -15.67 -22.72
N SER A 255 3.21 -14.75 -23.68
CA SER A 255 2.03 -13.87 -23.70
C SER A 255 0.72 -14.64 -23.77
N GLU A 256 0.71 -15.80 -24.44
CA GLU A 256 -0.48 -16.65 -24.62
C GLU A 256 -0.91 -17.26 -23.29
N ILE A 257 0.04 -17.73 -22.48
CA ILE A 257 -0.21 -18.23 -21.12
C ILE A 257 -0.78 -17.13 -20.24
N ILE A 258 -0.22 -15.90 -20.30
CA ILE A 258 -0.75 -14.76 -19.56
C ILE A 258 -2.18 -14.40 -20.00
N LEU A 259 -2.46 -14.41 -21.31
CA LEU A 259 -3.82 -14.15 -21.82
C LEU A 259 -4.81 -15.21 -21.33
N SER A 260 -4.40 -16.48 -21.29
CA SER A 260 -5.20 -17.58 -20.75
C SER A 260 -5.52 -17.33 -19.27
N ALA A 261 -4.49 -17.02 -18.47
CA ALA A 261 -4.64 -16.70 -17.05
C ALA A 261 -5.58 -15.51 -16.80
N ILE A 262 -5.49 -14.44 -17.61
CA ILE A 262 -6.40 -13.29 -17.50
C ILE A 262 -7.85 -13.70 -17.78
N ARG A 263 -8.10 -14.47 -18.85
CA ARG A 263 -9.45 -14.93 -19.21
C ARG A 263 -10.05 -15.86 -18.15
N GLU A 264 -9.23 -16.65 -17.48
CA GLU A 264 -9.70 -17.51 -16.38
C GLU A 264 -10.19 -16.68 -15.18
N ILE A 265 -9.52 -15.57 -14.88
CA ILE A 265 -9.86 -14.69 -13.75
C ILE A 265 -11.08 -13.81 -14.07
N GLU A 266 -11.10 -13.18 -15.24
CA GLU A 266 -12.11 -12.19 -15.63
C GLU A 266 -13.35 -12.82 -16.29
N GLY A 267 -13.22 -14.06 -16.78
CA GLY A 267 -14.21 -14.75 -17.58
C GLY A 267 -13.94 -14.69 -19.09
N PRO A 268 -14.60 -15.57 -19.87
CA PRO A 268 -14.31 -15.77 -21.30
C PRO A 268 -14.62 -14.57 -22.19
N ASP A 269 -15.51 -13.67 -21.75
CA ASP A 269 -15.90 -12.47 -22.49
C ASP A 269 -14.94 -11.29 -22.29
N TRP A 270 -13.88 -11.47 -21.49
CA TRP A 270 -12.91 -10.42 -21.27
C TRP A 270 -12.15 -10.10 -22.55
N THR A 271 -12.23 -8.84 -22.96
CA THR A 271 -11.47 -8.26 -24.07
C THR A 271 -10.64 -7.11 -23.54
N PHE A 272 -9.40 -6.99 -24.02
CA PHE A 272 -8.52 -5.88 -23.67
C PHE A 272 -9.14 -4.57 -24.18
N ARG A 273 -9.89 -3.86 -23.33
CA ARG A 273 -10.33 -2.50 -23.63
C ARG A 273 -9.08 -1.62 -23.67
N LYS A 274 -8.71 -1.12 -24.84
CA LYS A 274 -7.76 -0.01 -24.95
C LYS A 274 -8.24 1.11 -24.04
N THR A 275 -7.57 1.31 -22.92
CA THR A 275 -7.78 2.49 -22.07
C THR A 275 -7.13 3.70 -22.71
N ALA A 276 -7.67 4.90 -22.51
CA ALA A 276 -7.15 6.16 -23.06
C ALA A 276 -5.65 6.40 -22.80
N ALA A 277 -5.09 5.84 -21.72
CA ALA A 277 -3.66 5.86 -21.43
C ALA A 277 -2.79 5.18 -22.53
N ASP A 278 -3.34 4.20 -23.25
CA ASP A 278 -2.64 3.52 -24.34
C ASP A 278 -2.61 4.38 -25.63
N GLU A 279 -3.52 5.36 -25.77
CA GLU A 279 -3.49 6.33 -26.87
C GLU A 279 -2.41 7.38 -26.65
N GLU A 280 -2.27 7.89 -25.41
CA GLU A 280 -1.21 8.84 -25.04
C GLU A 280 0.19 8.24 -25.23
N ASP A 281 0.39 6.98 -24.85
CA ASP A 281 1.68 6.30 -25.01
C ASP A 281 1.99 5.97 -26.49
N SER A 282 0.95 5.73 -27.31
CA SER A 282 1.10 5.60 -28.76
C SER A 282 1.45 6.93 -29.45
N HIS A 283 0.95 8.05 -28.92
CA HIS A 283 1.26 9.39 -29.42
C HIS A 283 2.67 9.85 -29.02
N ARG A 284 3.13 9.51 -27.81
CA ARG A 284 4.52 9.76 -27.36
C ARG A 284 5.56 8.97 -28.15
N ARG A 285 5.24 7.75 -28.59
CA ARG A 285 6.14 6.95 -29.47
C ARG A 285 6.19 7.44 -30.92
N LYS A 286 5.18 8.18 -31.40
CA LYS A 286 5.15 8.73 -32.78
C LYS A 286 5.82 10.10 -32.93
N SER A 287 6.17 10.80 -31.85
CA SER A 287 6.74 12.16 -31.93
C SER A 287 8.27 12.24 -32.07
N PHE A 288 8.99 11.11 -32.12
CA PHE A 288 10.47 11.10 -32.15
C PHE A 288 11.12 10.77 -33.51
N LEU A 289 10.38 10.87 -34.63
CA LEU A 289 10.96 10.67 -35.96
C LEU A 289 10.44 11.67 -36.98
N ARG A 290 10.84 12.95 -36.86
CA ARG A 290 11.08 13.87 -37.99
C ARG A 290 12.05 14.98 -37.57
N LEU A 291 13.35 14.70 -37.60
CA LEU A 291 14.38 15.71 -37.83
C LEU A 291 14.77 15.64 -39.31
N PRO A 292 14.55 16.67 -40.14
CA PRO A 292 15.26 16.82 -41.38
C PRO A 292 16.49 17.71 -41.16
N PHE A 293 17.67 17.13 -41.28
CA PHE A 293 18.93 17.86 -41.44
C PHE A 293 19.64 17.29 -42.67
N PHE A 294 19.65 18.01 -43.80
CA PHE A 294 20.85 18.64 -44.35
C PHE A 294 20.64 19.27 -45.74
N ALA A 295 21.19 20.49 -45.86
CA ALA A 295 21.92 21.10 -46.99
C ALA A 295 21.25 21.37 -48.36
N SER A 296 21.29 22.66 -48.75
CA SER A 296 22.15 23.18 -49.84
C SER A 296 22.00 24.72 -49.90
N ARG A 297 23.04 25.50 -49.57
CA ARG A 297 24.07 26.10 -50.46
C ARG A 297 23.55 27.25 -51.36
N THR A 298 24.19 28.42 -51.16
CA THR A 298 24.60 29.43 -52.16
C THR A 298 23.54 30.04 -53.09
N ARG A 299 23.14 31.29 -52.85
CA ARG A 299 23.75 32.52 -53.40
C ARG A 299 23.25 33.73 -52.63
#